data_AF-A0A7V8VUF3-F1
#
_entry.id   AF-A0A7V8VUF3-F1
#
_cell.length_a   1.000
_cell.length_b   1.000
_cell.length_c   1.000
_cell.angle_alpha   90.00
_cell.angle_beta   90.00
_cell.angle_gamma   90.00
#
_symmetry.space_group_name_H-M   'P 1'
#
loop_
_entity.id
_entity.type
_entity.pdbx_description
1 polymer ?
#
loop_
_entity_poly.entity_id
_entity_poly.type
_entity_poly.pdbx_seq_one_letter_code
_entity_poly.pdbx_strand_id
1 'polypeptide(L)'
;MAVGCKDAGPTGTVTDGRGSHGAATINLGSGDIAVLNYAYALEQLEAEFFTQVINNPYAGMTTQERRVLDDIRKHEVIHREFYSTALGGAAIPQLTFDFTAVNFNDRESVLQTARVFEDLGVSAYNGAGQLLENVDFLVIAGKIVSNEARHAAAIRDLLQPRTTFFAGDDVVNEQGLDVVRVPSQVLPLANPFIVGDILDPHVLDASGLPTPGYVPPSPTAPMG
;
A
#
# COMPACT_ATOMS: atom_id res chain seq x y z
N MET A 1 -73.48 5.07 -23.15
CA MET A 1 -73.19 4.70 -21.75
C MET A 1 -71.71 4.39 -21.65
N ALA A 2 -70.98 5.09 -20.79
CA ALA A 2 -69.57 4.85 -20.55
C ALA A 2 -69.40 3.79 -19.46
N VAL A 3 -68.47 2.85 -19.63
CA VAL A 3 -67.59 2.27 -18.59
C VAL A 3 -66.34 1.75 -19.31
N GLY A 4 -65.16 2.12 -18.82
CA GLY A 4 -63.86 1.64 -19.30
C GLY A 4 -63.13 0.79 -18.27
N CYS A 5 -62.18 -0.02 -18.76
CA CYS A 5 -60.89 -0.46 -18.20
C CYS A 5 -60.28 -1.42 -19.25
N LYS A 6 -59.20 -1.09 -19.97
CA LYS A 6 -57.76 -1.21 -19.59
C LYS A 6 -57.35 -2.68 -19.38
N ASP A 7 -56.37 -3.27 -20.07
CA ASP A 7 -55.05 -2.75 -20.48
C ASP A 7 -54.49 -3.37 -21.78
N ALA A 8 -53.59 -2.59 -22.40
CA ALA A 8 -52.83 -2.89 -23.60
C ALA A 8 -51.51 -3.60 -23.27
N GLY A 9 -51.07 -4.53 -24.13
CA GLY A 9 -49.67 -4.97 -24.15
C GLY A 9 -48.74 -3.87 -24.67
N PRO A 10 -47.46 -3.91 -24.28
CA PRO A 10 -46.45 -3.80 -25.32
C PRO A 10 -45.28 -4.77 -25.13
N THR A 11 -44.74 -5.17 -26.28
CA THR A 11 -43.45 -5.81 -26.49
C THR A 11 -42.33 -5.13 -25.68
N GLY A 12 -41.86 -5.83 -24.65
CA GLY A 12 -40.68 -5.44 -23.87
C GLY A 12 -39.40 -5.79 -24.62
N THR A 13 -38.61 -4.77 -24.91
CA THR A 13 -37.22 -4.82 -25.35
C THR A 13 -36.37 -5.70 -24.43
N VAL A 14 -35.69 -6.69 -25.00
CA VAL A 14 -34.57 -7.38 -24.34
C VAL A 14 -33.44 -6.36 -24.20
N THR A 15 -33.23 -5.82 -23.01
CA THR A 15 -32.01 -5.07 -22.69
C THR A 15 -30.89 -6.09 -22.53
N ASP A 16 -29.95 -6.11 -23.48
CA ASP A 16 -28.64 -6.76 -23.33
C ASP A 16 -28.00 -6.20 -22.06
N GLY A 17 -27.90 -7.04 -21.03
CA GLY A 17 -27.38 -6.71 -19.70
C GLY A 17 -25.87 -6.52 -19.67
N ARG A 18 -25.28 -5.88 -20.68
CA ARG A 18 -23.93 -5.30 -20.56
C ARG A 18 -24.03 -4.08 -19.67
N GLY A 19 -24.12 -4.32 -18.37
CA GLY A 19 -23.83 -3.32 -17.37
C GLY A 19 -22.48 -2.70 -17.68
N SER A 20 -22.42 -1.37 -17.66
CA SER A 20 -21.18 -0.63 -17.62
C SER A 20 -20.28 -1.24 -16.55
N HIS A 21 -19.18 -1.89 -16.93
CA HIS A 21 -18.11 -2.27 -16.00
C HIS A 21 -17.42 -0.98 -15.52
N GLY A 22 -18.09 -0.27 -14.61
CA GLY A 22 -17.44 0.71 -13.77
C GLY A 22 -16.50 -0.03 -12.83
N ALA A 23 -15.32 0.52 -12.60
CA ALA A 23 -14.36 0.03 -11.62
C ALA A 23 -15.07 -0.30 -10.30
N ALA A 24 -15.02 -1.56 -9.86
CA ALA A 24 -15.39 -1.97 -8.52
C ALA A 24 -14.38 -1.39 -7.55
N THR A 25 -14.87 -0.49 -6.71
CA THR A 25 -14.08 0.11 -5.66
C THR A 25 -13.98 -0.86 -4.47
N ILE A 26 -12.78 -0.99 -3.89
CA ILE A 26 -12.56 -1.76 -2.66
C ILE A 26 -12.67 -0.79 -1.49
N ASN A 27 -13.75 -0.91 -0.72
CA ASN A 27 -13.98 -0.05 0.44
C ASN A 27 -13.07 -0.48 1.61
N LEU A 28 -12.27 0.46 2.11
CA LEU A 28 -11.34 0.20 3.23
C LEU A 28 -12.06 0.10 4.59
N GLY A 29 -13.32 0.51 4.69
CA GLY A 29 -14.09 0.60 5.93
C GLY A 29 -14.08 2.02 6.49
N SER A 30 -14.13 2.16 7.82
CA SER A 30 -14.13 3.47 8.50
C SER A 30 -13.29 3.46 9.79
N GLY A 31 -12.80 4.62 10.22
CA GLY A 31 -12.06 4.75 11.48
C GLY A 31 -10.75 3.95 11.45
N ASP A 32 -10.37 3.37 12.59
CA ASP A 32 -9.18 2.51 12.69
C ASP A 32 -9.21 1.34 11.69
N ILE A 33 -10.38 0.77 11.40
CA ILE A 33 -10.51 -0.32 10.42
C ILE A 33 -10.08 0.14 9.02
N ALA A 34 -10.44 1.38 8.62
CA ALA A 34 -9.98 1.94 7.35
C ALA A 34 -8.46 2.10 7.32
N VAL A 35 -7.86 2.54 8.43
CA VAL A 35 -6.40 2.71 8.54
C VAL A 35 -5.68 1.36 8.49
N LEU A 36 -6.22 0.35 9.15
CA LEU A 36 -5.66 -1.02 9.12
C LEU A 36 -5.82 -1.68 7.75
N ASN A 37 -6.95 -1.52 7.07
CA ASN A 37 -7.12 -2.01 5.69
C ASN A 37 -6.25 -1.26 4.68
N TYR A 38 -6.03 0.04 4.91
CA TYR A 38 -5.06 0.83 4.15
C TYR A 38 -3.64 0.26 4.28
N ALA A 39 -3.17 0.00 5.51
CA ALA A 39 -1.88 -0.64 5.74
C ALA A 39 -1.85 -2.03 5.10
N TYR A 40 -2.88 -2.84 5.33
CA TYR A 40 -2.99 -4.19 4.77
C TYR A 40 -2.90 -4.22 3.23
N ALA A 41 -3.44 -3.23 2.53
CA ALA A 41 -3.30 -3.13 1.07
C ALA A 41 -1.84 -2.94 0.63
N LEU A 42 -1.08 -2.11 1.35
CA LEU A 42 0.34 -1.86 1.07
C LEU A 42 1.19 -3.10 1.41
N GLU A 43 0.90 -3.75 2.53
CA GLU A 43 1.59 -4.99 2.93
C GLU A 43 1.35 -6.14 1.93
N GLN A 44 0.17 -6.20 1.32
CA GLN A 44 -0.10 -7.15 0.24
C GLN A 44 0.77 -6.85 -0.99
N LEU A 45 0.93 -5.57 -1.35
CA LEU A 45 1.75 -5.12 -2.49
C LEU A 45 3.22 -5.54 -2.29
N GLU A 46 3.77 -5.26 -1.12
CA GLU A 46 5.17 -5.56 -0.78
C GLU A 46 5.41 -7.07 -0.68
N ALA A 47 4.51 -7.79 0.00
CA ALA A 47 4.60 -9.25 0.12
C ALA A 47 4.57 -9.95 -1.26
N GLU A 48 3.73 -9.50 -2.18
CA GLU A 48 3.70 -10.05 -3.54
C GLU A 48 4.97 -9.67 -4.31
N PHE A 49 5.39 -8.40 -4.28
CA PHE A 49 6.59 -7.94 -4.97
C PHE A 49 7.83 -8.75 -4.58
N PHE A 50 8.12 -8.86 -3.28
CA PHE A 50 9.29 -9.63 -2.81
C PHE A 50 9.14 -11.13 -3.06
N THR A 51 7.91 -11.65 -3.10
CA THR A 51 7.68 -13.03 -3.54
C THR A 51 8.09 -13.22 -4.99
N GLN A 52 7.77 -12.27 -5.87
CA GLN A 52 8.22 -12.31 -7.27
C GLN A 52 9.74 -12.17 -7.41
N VAL A 53 10.39 -11.32 -6.60
CA VAL A 53 11.86 -11.19 -6.58
C VAL A 53 12.55 -12.50 -6.23
N ILE A 54 12.04 -13.24 -5.23
CA ILE A 54 12.63 -14.51 -4.81
C ILE A 54 12.32 -15.65 -5.79
N ASN A 55 11.17 -15.63 -6.44
CA ASN A 55 10.80 -16.61 -7.46
C ASN A 55 11.51 -16.36 -8.79
N ASN A 56 11.85 -15.10 -9.09
CA ASN A 56 12.49 -14.66 -10.33
C ASN A 56 13.78 -13.87 -10.00
N PRO A 57 14.85 -14.54 -9.51
CA PRO A 57 16.07 -13.83 -9.14
C PRO A 57 16.73 -13.21 -10.37
N TYR A 58 17.07 -11.92 -10.29
CA TYR A 58 17.78 -11.21 -11.35
C TYR A 58 19.17 -11.81 -11.64
N ALA A 59 19.70 -11.53 -12.83
CA ALA A 59 21.01 -11.99 -13.24
C ALA A 59 22.10 -11.44 -12.31
N GLY A 60 22.94 -12.33 -11.76
CA GLY A 60 24.04 -11.96 -10.87
C GLY A 60 23.65 -11.71 -9.41
N MET A 61 22.41 -12.01 -9.00
CA MET A 61 21.99 -11.96 -7.60
C MET A 61 22.95 -12.77 -6.72
N THR A 62 23.61 -12.07 -5.80
CA THR A 62 24.55 -12.69 -4.86
C THR A 62 23.80 -13.46 -3.76
N THR A 63 24.49 -14.41 -3.11
CA THR A 63 23.94 -15.11 -1.93
C THR A 63 23.55 -14.13 -0.82
N GLN A 64 24.28 -13.01 -0.68
CA GLN A 64 23.97 -12.01 0.33
C GLN A 64 22.69 -11.25 0.01
N GLU A 65 22.55 -10.75 -1.22
CA GLU A 65 21.32 -10.08 -1.67
C GLU A 65 20.12 -11.00 -1.54
N ARG A 66 20.24 -12.26 -1.99
CA ARG A 66 19.14 -13.23 -1.88
C ARG A 66 18.71 -13.43 -0.44
N ARG A 67 19.64 -13.48 0.52
CA ARG A 67 19.30 -13.63 1.95
C ARG A 67 18.57 -12.40 2.48
N VAL A 68 19.07 -11.20 2.19
CA VAL A 68 18.44 -9.95 2.61
C VAL A 68 17.03 -9.84 2.03
N LEU A 69 16.88 -10.04 0.72
CA LEU A 69 15.60 -9.95 0.02
C LEU A 69 14.62 -11.05 0.47
N ASP A 70 15.09 -12.25 0.81
CA ASP A 70 14.21 -13.32 1.32
C ASP A 70 13.81 -13.09 2.78
N ASP A 71 14.66 -12.46 3.60
CA ASP A 71 14.27 -12.06 4.95
C ASP A 71 13.22 -10.94 4.92
N ILE A 72 13.40 -9.94 4.07
CA ILE A 72 12.37 -8.90 3.84
C ILE A 72 11.07 -9.56 3.36
N ARG A 73 11.12 -10.41 2.33
CA ARG A 73 9.94 -11.18 1.87
C ARG A 73 9.22 -11.89 3.02
N LYS A 74 9.95 -12.53 3.94
CA LYS A 74 9.33 -13.21 5.09
C LYS A 74 8.62 -12.22 6.00
N HIS A 75 9.21 -11.07 6.26
CA HIS A 75 8.62 -10.04 7.09
C HIS A 75 7.35 -9.47 6.45
N GLU A 76 7.38 -9.14 5.15
CA GLU A 76 6.17 -8.62 4.47
C GLU A 76 5.04 -9.64 4.42
N VAL A 77 5.36 -10.92 4.21
CA VAL A 77 4.34 -11.98 4.33
C VAL A 77 3.78 -12.03 5.75
N ILE A 78 4.63 -11.90 6.78
CA ILE A 78 4.17 -11.88 8.18
C ILE A 78 3.30 -10.65 8.47
N HIS A 79 3.67 -9.46 7.98
CA HIS A 79 2.88 -8.24 8.14
C HIS A 79 1.51 -8.39 7.46
N ARG A 80 1.48 -8.87 6.21
CA ARG A 80 0.24 -9.18 5.47
C ARG A 80 -0.66 -10.14 6.26
N GLU A 81 -0.13 -11.28 6.70
CA GLU A 81 -0.92 -12.27 7.45
C GLU A 81 -1.36 -11.74 8.82
N PHE A 82 -0.54 -10.92 9.46
CA PHE A 82 -0.90 -10.24 10.70
C PHE A 82 -2.14 -9.38 10.51
N TYR A 83 -2.17 -8.51 9.49
CA TYR A 83 -3.35 -7.68 9.21
C TYR A 83 -4.56 -8.50 8.80
N SER A 84 -4.38 -9.50 7.92
CA SER A 84 -5.46 -10.41 7.52
C SER A 84 -6.13 -11.04 8.75
N THR A 85 -5.33 -11.50 9.71
CA THR A 85 -5.81 -12.09 10.96
C THR A 85 -6.45 -11.05 11.88
N ALA A 86 -5.82 -9.89 12.06
CA ALA A 86 -6.30 -8.84 12.96
C ALA A 86 -7.64 -8.23 12.50
N LEU A 87 -7.81 -8.07 11.18
CA LEU A 87 -9.03 -7.54 10.58
C LEU A 87 -10.15 -8.59 10.46
N GLY A 88 -9.80 -9.86 10.28
CA GLY A 88 -10.76 -10.96 10.17
C GLY A 88 -11.81 -10.68 9.09
N GLY A 89 -13.09 -10.71 9.47
CA GLY A 89 -14.19 -10.45 8.53
C GLY A 89 -14.27 -9.01 7.98
N ALA A 90 -13.50 -8.07 8.55
CA ALA A 90 -13.41 -6.70 8.06
C ALA A 90 -12.24 -6.51 7.07
N ALA A 91 -11.44 -7.55 6.81
CA ALA A 91 -10.31 -7.46 5.90
C ALA A 91 -10.79 -7.25 4.46
N ILE A 92 -10.13 -6.36 3.74
CA ILE A 92 -10.27 -6.27 2.28
C ILE A 92 -9.84 -7.59 1.62
N PRO A 93 -10.36 -7.91 0.42
CA PRO A 93 -9.93 -9.10 -0.31
C PRO A 93 -8.43 -9.07 -0.64
N GLN A 94 -7.92 -10.22 -1.07
CA GLN A 94 -6.60 -10.28 -1.70
C GLN A 94 -6.60 -9.44 -2.97
N LEU A 95 -5.65 -8.52 -3.07
CA LEU A 95 -5.45 -7.64 -4.22
C LEU A 95 -4.62 -8.34 -5.31
N THR A 96 -4.76 -7.87 -6.54
CA THR A 96 -3.89 -8.25 -7.65
C THR A 96 -2.97 -7.09 -7.99
N PHE A 97 -1.76 -7.42 -8.47
CA PHE A 97 -0.72 -6.43 -8.68
C PHE A 97 -0.13 -6.50 -10.09
N ASP A 98 0.19 -5.32 -10.63
CA ASP A 98 0.82 -5.14 -11.93
C ASP A 98 2.26 -4.67 -11.74
N PHE A 99 3.19 -5.60 -12.00
CA PHE A 99 4.63 -5.31 -12.02
C PHE A 99 5.20 -5.35 -13.44
N THR A 100 4.38 -5.15 -14.48
CA THR A 100 4.86 -5.16 -15.88
C THR A 100 5.90 -4.08 -16.16
N ALA A 101 5.92 -3.00 -15.37
CA ALA A 101 6.95 -1.97 -15.40
C ALA A 101 8.28 -2.38 -14.73
N VAL A 102 8.30 -3.50 -13.99
CA VAL A 102 9.49 -4.00 -13.29
C VAL A 102 10.20 -5.04 -14.15
N ASN A 103 11.47 -4.79 -14.48
CA ASN A 103 12.30 -5.81 -15.10
C ASN A 103 12.95 -6.68 -14.03
N PHE A 104 12.30 -7.79 -13.65
CA PHE A 104 12.83 -8.73 -12.65
C PHE A 104 14.16 -9.40 -13.01
N ASN A 105 14.60 -9.33 -14.26
CA ASN A 105 15.91 -9.86 -14.66
C ASN A 105 17.05 -8.85 -14.44
N ASP A 106 16.74 -7.59 -14.14
CA ASP A 106 17.70 -6.51 -13.94
C ASP A 106 17.80 -6.11 -12.45
N ARG A 107 19.03 -6.16 -11.92
CA ARG A 107 19.30 -5.86 -10.50
C ARG A 107 18.88 -4.45 -10.12
N GLU A 108 19.21 -3.47 -10.95
CA GLU A 108 18.94 -2.06 -10.66
C GLU A 108 17.43 -1.81 -10.67
N SER A 109 16.71 -2.32 -11.67
CA SER A 109 15.25 -2.26 -11.72
C SER A 109 14.62 -2.84 -10.46
N VAL A 110 15.04 -4.03 -10.01
CA VAL A 110 14.47 -4.67 -8.81
C VAL A 110 14.78 -3.86 -7.55
N LEU A 111 16.04 -3.48 -7.33
CA LEU A 111 16.43 -2.79 -6.10
C LEU A 111 15.89 -1.36 -6.03
N GLN A 112 15.75 -0.66 -7.16
CA GLN A 112 15.11 0.66 -7.20
C GLN A 112 13.61 0.56 -6.92
N THR A 113 12.91 -0.44 -7.45
CA THR A 113 11.50 -0.67 -7.11
C THR A 113 11.35 -1.05 -5.63
N ALA A 114 12.20 -1.93 -5.11
CA ALA A 114 12.22 -2.28 -3.70
C ALA A 114 12.39 -1.02 -2.82
N ARG A 115 13.35 -0.14 -3.16
CA ARG A 115 13.54 1.12 -2.43
C ARG A 115 12.28 1.98 -2.43
N VAL A 116 11.62 2.11 -3.59
CA VAL A 116 10.39 2.89 -3.70
C VAL A 116 9.30 2.35 -2.80
N PHE A 117 9.11 1.03 -2.73
CA PHE A 117 8.10 0.41 -1.88
C PHE A 117 8.43 0.59 -0.40
N GLU A 118 9.64 0.23 0.02
CA GLU A 118 10.05 0.34 1.42
C GLU A 118 9.99 1.79 1.95
N ASP A 119 10.50 2.76 1.16
CA ASP A 119 10.40 4.18 1.52
C ASP A 119 8.94 4.66 1.55
N LEU A 120 8.09 4.14 0.66
CA LEU A 120 6.66 4.43 0.64
C LEU A 120 5.98 3.86 1.89
N GLY A 121 6.26 2.60 2.26
CA GLY A 121 5.78 1.92 3.45
C GLY A 121 6.12 2.68 4.72
N VAL A 122 7.39 3.08 4.90
CA VAL A 122 7.82 3.93 6.02
C VAL A 122 6.99 5.22 6.08
N SER A 123 6.91 5.95 4.97
CA SER A 123 6.20 7.24 4.95
C SER A 123 4.68 7.09 5.14
N ALA A 124 4.12 5.97 4.70
CA ALA A 124 2.71 5.61 4.84
C ALA A 124 2.35 5.33 6.29
N TYR A 125 3.16 4.54 7.00
CA TYR A 125 2.97 4.29 8.43
C TYR A 125 3.10 5.58 9.25
N ASN A 126 4.11 6.39 8.97
CA ASN A 126 4.30 7.67 9.66
C ASN A 126 3.10 8.61 9.47
N GLY A 127 2.56 8.68 8.25
CA GLY A 127 1.43 9.56 7.95
C GLY A 127 0.06 9.02 8.39
N ALA A 128 -0.12 7.71 8.43
CA ALA A 128 -1.36 7.07 8.85
C ALA A 128 -1.43 6.86 10.37
N GLY A 129 -0.30 6.78 11.07
CA GLY A 129 -0.27 6.55 12.53
C GLY A 129 -1.06 7.59 13.33
N GLN A 130 -1.04 8.86 12.88
CA GLN A 130 -1.83 9.94 13.49
C GLN A 130 -3.35 9.78 13.35
N LEU A 131 -3.81 8.87 12.48
CA LEU A 131 -5.23 8.61 12.21
C LEU A 131 -5.79 7.50 13.11
N LEU A 132 -4.93 6.79 13.84
CA LEU A 132 -5.33 5.72 14.75
C LEU A 132 -5.82 6.31 16.08
N GLU A 133 -7.03 5.94 16.48
CA GLU A 133 -7.59 6.29 17.80
C GLU A 133 -7.21 5.24 18.85
N ASN A 134 -7.17 3.96 18.49
CA ASN A 134 -6.74 2.91 19.39
C ASN A 134 -5.22 2.88 19.55
N VAL A 135 -4.77 3.17 20.78
CA VAL A 135 -3.35 3.18 21.15
C VAL A 135 -2.65 1.84 20.96
N ASP A 136 -3.36 0.70 21.06
CA ASP A 136 -2.76 -0.60 20.81
C ASP A 136 -2.38 -0.77 19.33
N PHE A 137 -3.20 -0.25 18.42
CA PHE A 137 -2.86 -0.21 16.99
C PHE A 137 -1.71 0.73 16.71
N LEU A 138 -1.62 1.87 17.40
CA LEU A 138 -0.47 2.77 17.27
C LEU A 138 0.84 2.09 17.74
N VAL A 139 0.80 1.32 18.83
CA VAL A 139 1.95 0.53 19.30
C VAL A 139 2.37 -0.53 18.27
N ILE A 140 1.41 -1.18 17.62
CA ILE A 140 1.68 -2.15 16.56
C ILE A 140 2.28 -1.46 15.34
N ALA A 141 1.68 -0.37 14.86
CA ALA A 141 2.17 0.42 13.74
C ALA A 141 3.61 0.91 13.99
N GLY A 142 3.92 1.37 15.21
CA GLY A 142 5.27 1.77 15.61
C GLY A 142 6.31 0.64 15.57
N LYS A 143 5.88 -0.62 15.76
CA LYS A 143 6.76 -1.80 15.61
C LYS A 143 6.99 -2.15 14.14
N ILE A 144 5.94 -2.08 13.32
CA ILE A 144 6.03 -2.42 11.89
C ILE A 144 6.86 -1.38 11.15
N VAL A 145 6.59 -0.08 11.33
CA VAL A 145 7.40 0.98 10.70
C VAL A 145 8.88 0.91 11.10
N SER A 146 9.19 0.41 12.30
CA SER A 146 10.57 0.17 12.71
C SER A 146 11.24 -0.99 11.94
N ASN A 147 10.48 -1.95 11.42
CA ASN A 147 10.98 -2.98 10.52
C ASN A 147 11.11 -2.43 9.10
N GLU A 148 10.09 -1.74 8.59
CA GLU A 148 10.13 -1.08 7.26
C GLU A 148 11.35 -0.17 7.13
N ALA A 149 11.65 0.65 8.14
CA ALA A 149 12.82 1.52 8.11
C ALA A 149 14.14 0.74 8.03
N ARG A 150 14.21 -0.48 8.58
CA ARG A 150 15.40 -1.35 8.45
C ARG A 150 15.46 -2.01 7.07
N HIS A 151 14.32 -2.38 6.50
CA HIS A 151 14.23 -2.90 5.15
C HIS A 151 14.65 -1.84 4.13
N ALA A 152 14.10 -0.63 4.21
CA ALA A 152 14.48 0.54 3.42
C ALA A 152 16.00 0.80 3.51
N ALA A 153 16.56 0.85 4.72
CA ALA A 153 17.98 1.04 4.93
C ALA A 153 18.83 -0.10 4.31
N ALA A 154 18.39 -1.35 4.42
CA ALA A 154 19.07 -2.49 3.84
C ALA A 154 19.06 -2.47 2.30
N ILE A 155 17.92 -2.16 1.68
CA ILE A 155 17.81 -2.01 0.23
C ILE A 155 18.68 -0.84 -0.26
N ARG A 156 18.65 0.29 0.43
CA ARG A 156 19.52 1.44 0.14
C ARG A 156 21.01 1.07 0.24
N ASP A 157 21.43 0.33 1.27
CA ASP A 157 22.82 -0.15 1.35
C ASP A 157 23.16 -1.15 0.23
N LEU A 158 22.23 -2.00 -0.23
CA LEU A 158 22.46 -2.85 -1.40
C LEU A 158 22.67 -2.02 -2.68
N LEU A 159 21.96 -0.90 -2.84
CA LEU A 159 22.12 0.02 -3.97
C LEU A 159 23.44 0.79 -3.91
N GLN A 160 23.78 1.35 -2.74
CA GLN A 160 24.98 2.16 -2.54
C GLN A 160 25.73 1.78 -1.26
N PRO A 161 26.48 0.67 -1.28
CA PRO A 161 27.10 0.12 -0.08
C PRO A 161 28.08 1.08 0.57
N ARG A 162 28.08 1.13 1.90
CA ARG A 162 29.03 1.93 2.70
C ARG A 162 28.99 3.43 2.40
N THR A 163 27.82 3.95 2.06
CA THR A 163 27.57 5.37 1.90
C THR A 163 26.54 5.85 2.93
N THR A 164 26.20 7.14 2.93
CA THR A 164 25.10 7.67 3.76
C THR A 164 23.72 7.31 3.22
N PHE A 165 23.63 6.66 2.05
CA PHE A 165 22.37 6.41 1.37
C PHE A 165 21.38 5.55 2.16
N PHE A 166 21.85 4.74 3.12
CA PHE A 166 21.01 3.94 4.03
C PHE A 166 20.02 4.80 4.84
N ALA A 167 20.33 6.08 5.05
CA ALA A 167 19.50 7.08 5.72
C ALA A 167 19.76 8.45 5.09
N GLY A 168 19.56 8.54 3.77
CA GLY A 168 19.88 9.75 3.01
C GLY A 168 18.97 10.94 3.33
N ASP A 169 19.45 12.14 3.02
CA ASP A 169 18.72 13.40 3.23
C ASP A 169 17.44 13.50 2.36
N ASP A 170 17.23 12.56 1.42
CA ASP A 170 16.00 12.43 0.65
C ASP A 170 14.84 11.81 1.44
N VAL A 171 15.16 11.11 2.55
CA VAL A 171 14.18 10.47 3.44
C VAL A 171 14.25 10.96 4.89
N VAL A 172 15.41 11.46 5.34
CA VAL A 172 15.56 12.02 6.69
C VAL A 172 15.80 13.53 6.61
N ASN A 173 14.98 14.32 7.29
CA ASN A 173 15.13 15.78 7.31
C ASN A 173 16.20 16.27 8.32
N GLU A 174 16.45 17.58 8.35
CA GLU A 174 17.42 18.22 9.25
C GLU A 174 17.13 18.00 10.76
N GLN A 175 15.89 17.63 11.12
CA GLN A 175 15.49 17.31 12.48
C GLN A 175 15.65 15.82 12.81
N GLY A 176 16.16 15.01 11.88
CA GLY A 176 16.30 13.56 12.04
C GLY A 176 14.97 12.81 11.95
N LEU A 177 13.93 13.41 11.34
CA LEU A 177 12.63 12.79 11.16
C LEU A 177 12.48 12.28 9.73
N ASP A 178 11.88 11.10 9.62
CA ASP A 178 11.60 10.45 8.33
C ASP A 178 10.44 11.15 7.59
N VAL A 179 10.27 10.85 6.31
CA VAL A 179 9.19 11.37 5.48
C VAL A 179 7.83 10.93 6.03
N VAL A 180 6.87 11.84 5.95
CA VAL A 180 5.47 11.62 6.34
C VAL A 180 4.59 11.84 5.13
N ARG A 181 3.82 10.83 4.73
CA ARG A 181 2.80 10.96 3.68
C ARG A 181 1.45 10.50 4.20
N VAL A 182 0.47 11.40 4.17
CA VAL A 182 -0.93 11.01 4.48
C VAL A 182 -1.46 10.06 3.39
N PRO A 183 -2.49 9.24 3.66
CA PRO A 183 -2.99 8.28 2.69
C PRO A 183 -3.33 8.86 1.31
N SER A 184 -3.84 10.10 1.25
CA SER A 184 -4.12 10.79 -0.02
C SER A 184 -2.88 11.11 -0.87
N GLN A 185 -1.68 11.09 -0.27
CA GLN A 185 -0.39 11.22 -0.96
C GLN A 185 0.23 9.87 -1.29
N VAL A 186 -0.05 8.82 -0.50
CA VAL A 186 0.49 7.46 -0.71
C VAL A 186 -0.27 6.70 -1.78
N LEU A 187 -1.60 6.69 -1.72
CA LEU A 187 -2.42 5.90 -2.64
C LEU A 187 -2.15 6.22 -4.12
N PRO A 188 -1.99 7.49 -4.54
CA PRO A 188 -1.60 7.78 -5.92
C PRO A 188 -0.26 7.18 -6.36
N LEU A 189 0.67 6.93 -5.43
CA LEU A 189 1.97 6.31 -5.70
C LEU A 189 1.89 4.78 -5.75
N ALA A 190 0.99 4.16 -4.97
CA ALA A 190 0.77 2.72 -4.94
C ALA A 190 -0.20 2.23 -6.05
N ASN A 191 -1.21 3.03 -6.39
CA ASN A 191 -2.27 2.69 -7.34
C ASN A 191 -1.78 2.19 -8.71
N PRO A 192 -0.67 2.68 -9.30
CA PRO A 192 -0.17 2.13 -10.55
C PRO A 192 0.19 0.64 -10.49
N PHE A 193 0.44 0.09 -9.30
CA PHE A 193 0.75 -1.32 -9.09
C PHE A 193 -0.46 -2.12 -8.62
N ILE A 194 -1.51 -1.47 -8.12
CA ILE A 194 -2.73 -2.14 -7.66
C ILE A 194 -3.68 -2.22 -8.84
N VAL A 195 -3.77 -3.40 -9.42
CA VAL A 195 -4.76 -3.69 -10.44
C VAL A 195 -5.95 -4.36 -9.79
N GLY A 196 -7.11 -4.21 -10.40
CA GLY A 196 -8.04 -5.34 -10.41
C GLY A 196 -7.98 -5.96 -11.80
N ASP A 197 -8.82 -6.95 -12.08
CA ASP A 197 -8.82 -7.57 -13.42
C ASP A 197 -8.89 -6.48 -14.51
N ILE A 198 -8.38 -6.73 -15.72
CA ILE A 198 -8.38 -5.74 -16.83
C ILE A 198 -9.79 -5.14 -17.10
N LEU A 199 -10.83 -5.83 -16.65
CA LEU A 199 -12.24 -5.43 -16.74
C LEU A 199 -12.77 -4.66 -15.53
N ASP A 200 -11.98 -4.54 -14.46
CA ASP A 200 -12.36 -4.04 -13.15
C ASP A 200 -11.13 -3.56 -12.33
N PRO A 201 -10.61 -2.33 -12.56
CA PRO A 201 -9.49 -1.83 -11.78
C PRO A 201 -9.92 -1.62 -10.32
N HIS A 202 -9.23 -2.28 -9.38
CA HIS A 202 -9.43 -2.11 -7.94
C HIS A 202 -8.96 -0.73 -7.50
N VAL A 203 -9.89 0.23 -7.49
CA VAL A 203 -9.65 1.52 -6.87
C VAL A 203 -9.95 1.38 -5.38
N LEU A 204 -8.94 1.55 -4.53
CA LEU A 204 -9.15 1.62 -3.09
C LEU A 204 -10.00 2.86 -2.75
N ASP A 205 -11.20 2.63 -2.21
CA ASP A 205 -12.06 3.68 -1.70
C ASP A 205 -11.61 4.06 -0.29
N ALA A 206 -10.81 5.12 -0.24
CA ALA A 206 -10.26 5.74 0.94
C ALA A 206 -11.18 6.78 1.59
N SER A 207 -12.42 6.95 1.13
CA SER A 207 -13.33 7.97 1.66
C SER A 207 -13.69 7.78 3.15
N GLY A 208 -13.54 6.57 3.68
CA GLY A 208 -13.75 6.26 5.09
C GLY A 208 -12.52 6.44 6.00
N LEU A 209 -11.37 6.84 5.45
CA LEU A 209 -10.20 7.15 6.27
C LEU A 209 -10.45 8.40 7.11
N PRO A 210 -10.04 8.41 8.40
CA PRO A 210 -10.06 9.62 9.21
C PRO A 210 -9.23 10.72 8.54
N THR A 211 -9.67 11.97 8.69
CA THR A 211 -8.81 13.12 8.40
C THR A 211 -7.92 13.37 9.61
N PRO A 212 -6.65 13.77 9.42
CA PRO A 212 -5.83 14.21 10.54
C PRO A 212 -6.60 15.23 11.38
N GLY A 213 -6.69 15.03 12.69
CA GLY A 213 -7.02 16.13 13.60
C GLY A 213 -6.03 17.27 13.34
N TYR A 214 -6.43 18.53 13.54
CA TYR A 214 -5.51 19.67 13.34
C TYR A 214 -4.17 19.41 14.06
N VAL A 215 -3.12 19.15 13.27
CA VAL A 215 -1.75 19.13 13.74
C VAL A 215 -1.22 20.54 13.47
N PRO A 216 -1.05 21.40 14.50
CA PRO A 216 -0.37 22.67 14.27
C PRO A 216 1.00 22.39 13.65
N PRO A 217 1.47 23.24 12.72
CA PRO A 217 2.79 23.07 12.12
C PRO A 217 3.82 22.91 13.24
N SER A 218 4.73 21.95 13.08
CA SER A 218 5.83 21.74 14.02
C SER A 218 6.45 23.11 14.33
N PRO A 219 6.58 23.50 15.62
CA PRO A 219 7.25 24.75 15.92
C PRO A 219 8.63 24.68 15.31
N THR A 220 8.94 25.59 14.39
CA THR A 220 10.32 25.85 14.00
C THR A 220 11.06 26.16 15.29
N ALA A 221 11.82 25.20 15.81
CA ALA A 221 12.57 25.42 17.04
C ALA A 221 13.49 26.63 16.80
N PRO A 222 13.49 27.64 17.68
CA PRO A 222 14.44 28.73 17.55
C PRO A 222 15.83 28.15 17.74
N MET A 223 16.66 28.27 16.70
CA MET A 223 18.08 27.94 16.73
C MET A 223 18.74 28.71 17.89
N GLY A 224 19.24 27.98 18.89
CA GLY A 224 20.08 28.49 19.97
C GLY A 224 21.55 28.32 19.66
#